data_AF-A0A1I3TEY9-F1
#
_entry.id   AF-A0A1I3TEY9-F1
#
_cell.length_a   1.000
_cell.length_b   1.000
_cell.length_c   1.000
_cell.angle_alpha   90.00
_cell.angle_beta   90.00
_cell.angle_gamma   90.00
#
_symmetry.space_group_name_H-M   'P 1'
#
loop_
_entity.id
_entity.type
_entity.pdbx_description
1 polymer ?
#
loop_
_entity_poly.entity_id
_entity_poly.type
_entity_poly.pdbx_seq_one_letter_code
_entity_poly.pdbx_strand_id
1 'polypeptide(L)' 'MTEFKVQLDDQVVRALGYHRIEEYINKHLVQMILKMSSQELLRDLKEVDLENDEQWKIAREEAWKSQSHKYQL' A
#
# COMPACT_ATOMS: atom_id res chain seq x y z
N MET A 1 -11.75 -19.77 -5.64
CA MET A 1 -12.16 -18.45 -5.13
C MET A 1 -12.47 -18.62 -3.66
N THR A 2 -11.86 -17.84 -2.77
CA THR A 2 -12.04 -17.97 -1.31
C THR A 2 -12.95 -16.85 -0.83
N GLU A 3 -14.00 -17.18 -0.08
CA GLU A 3 -14.93 -16.20 0.48
C GLU A 3 -14.59 -15.94 1.95
N PHE A 4 -14.48 -14.67 2.34
CA PHE A 4 -14.29 -14.24 3.72
C PHE A 4 -15.46 -13.37 4.16
N LYS A 5 -16.13 -13.76 5.25
CA LYS A 5 -17.32 -13.05 5.77
C LYS A 5 -16.97 -12.33 7.07
N VAL A 6 -17.35 -11.06 7.14
CA VAL A 6 -17.23 -10.24 8.35
C VAL A 6 -18.64 -10.00 8.90
N GLN A 7 -18.83 -10.32 10.16
CA GLN A 7 -20.05 -9.95 10.89
C GLN A 7 -19.83 -8.62 11.60
N LEU A 8 -20.79 -7.71 11.45
CA LEU A 8 -20.77 -6.39 12.06
C LEU A 8 -21.96 -6.23 12.98
N ASP A 9 -21.80 -5.44 14.03
CA ASP A 9 -22.91 -5.08 14.91
C ASP A 9 -23.91 -4.21 14.15
N ASP A 10 -25.20 -4.51 14.33
CA ASP A 10 -26.31 -3.74 13.75
C ASP A 10 -26.23 -2.25 14.08
N GLN A 11 -25.67 -1.88 15.24
CA GLN A 11 -25.47 -0.48 15.62
C GLN A 11 -24.50 0.22 14.66
N VAL A 12 -23.43 -0.46 14.25
CA VAL A 12 -22.44 0.06 13.31
C VAL A 12 -23.06 0.22 11.92
N VAL A 13 -23.81 -0.79 11.47
CA VAL A 13 -24.53 -0.75 10.19
C VAL A 13 -25.55 0.38 10.16
N ARG A 14 -26.31 0.57 11.25
CA ARG A 14 -27.29 1.67 11.36
C ARG A 14 -26.64 3.04 11.40
N ALA A 15 -25.50 3.19 12.07
CA ALA A 15 -24.82 4.47 12.21
C ALA A 15 -24.09 4.91 10.93
N LEU A 16 -23.46 3.98 10.22
CA LEU A 16 -22.60 4.29 9.07
C LEU A 16 -23.25 4.00 7.71
N GLY A 17 -24.18 3.04 7.67
CA GLY A 17 -24.77 2.54 6.44
C GLY A 17 -23.85 1.57 5.69
N TYR A 18 -24.46 0.62 4.98
CA TYR A 18 -23.74 -0.42 4.23
C TYR A 18 -22.69 0.12 3.26
N HIS A 19 -23.03 1.17 2.51
CA HIS A 19 -22.17 1.71 1.47
C HIS A 19 -20.85 2.25 2.03
N ARG A 20 -20.90 3.03 3.12
CA ARG A 20 -19.68 3.58 3.75
C ARG A 20 -18.80 2.51 4.36
N ILE A 21 -19.42 1.46 4.92
CA ILE A 21 -18.71 0.31 5.47
C ILE A 21 -17.97 -0.42 4.35
N GLU A 22 -18.63 -0.66 3.23
CA GLU A 22 -18.04 -1.32 2.06
C GLU A 22 -16.87 -0.50 1.49
N GLU A 23 -17.05 0.81 1.30
CA GLU A 23 -15.97 1.71 0.86
C GLU A 23 -14.78 1.68 1.81
N TYR A 24 -15.04 1.71 3.12
CA TYR A 24 -14.00 1.66 4.15
C TYR A 24 -13.19 0.36 4.08
N ILE A 25 -13.88 -0.79 4.03
CA ILE A 25 -13.24 -2.10 3.95
C ILE A 25 -12.42 -2.20 2.67
N ASN A 26 -12.98 -1.82 1.52
CA ASN A 26 -12.28 -1.86 0.24
C ASN A 26 -11.02 -0.98 0.25
N LYS A 27 -11.11 0.23 0.79
CA LYS A 27 -9.94 1.11 0.93
C LYS A 27 -8.86 0.48 1.80
N HIS A 28 -9.23 -0.16 2.90
CA HIS A 28 -8.27 -0.82 3.77
C HIS A 28 -7.65 -2.06 3.15
N LEU A 29 -8.41 -2.84 2.38
CA LEU A 29 -7.88 -3.99 1.64
C LEU A 29 -6.81 -3.55 0.64
N VAL A 30 -7.05 -2.47 -0.11
CA VAL A 30 -6.04 -1.90 -1.03
C VAL A 30 -4.77 -1.48 -0.27
N GLN A 31 -4.93 -0.82 0.88
CA GLN A 31 -3.79 -0.44 1.72
C GLN A 31 -3.02 -1.64 2.28
N MET A 32 -3.72 -2.72 2.67
CA MET A 32 -3.10 -3.95 3.13
C MET A 32 -2.27 -4.61 2.03
N ILE A 33 -2.79 -4.67 0.81
CA ILE A 33 -2.06 -5.20 -0.36
C ILE A 33 -0.79 -4.38 -0.59
N LEU A 34 -0.89 -3.05 -0.63
CA LEU A 34 0.26 -2.16 -0.78
C LEU A 34 1.30 -2.38 0.33
N LYS A 35 0.84 -2.57 1.57
CA LYS A 35 1.73 -2.82 2.70
C LYS A 35 2.44 -4.17 2.57
N MET A 36 1.75 -5.22 2.13
CA MET A 36 2.36 -6.54 1.91
C MET A 36 3.47 -6.46 0.85
N SER A 37 3.17 -5.88 -0.32
CA SER A 37 4.16 -5.68 -1.37
C SER A 37 5.34 -4.82 -0.91
N SER A 38 5.07 -3.76 -0.13
CA SER A 38 6.13 -2.90 0.42
C SER A 38 7.00 -3.63 1.45
N GLN A 39 6.43 -4.55 2.23
CA GLN A 39 7.16 -5.36 3.19
C GLN A 39 8.06 -6.40 2.51
N GLU A 40 7.63 -6.95 1.38
CA GLU A 40 8.47 -7.83 0.54
C GLU A 40 9.65 -7.03 0.00
N LEU A 41 9.41 -5.89 -0.64
CA LEU A 41 10.49 -5.00 -1.12
C LEU A 41 11.46 -4.58 -0.01
N LEU A 42 10.94 -4.28 1.19
CA LEU A 42 11.78 -3.91 2.34
C LEU A 42 12.66 -5.07 2.82
N ARG A 43 12.21 -6.32 2.68
CA ARG A 43 13.04 -7.49 3.00
C ARG A 43 14.18 -7.62 2.00
N ASP A 44 13.88 -7.51 0.71
CA ASP A 44 14.87 -7.57 -0.36
C ASP A 44 15.90 -6.44 -0.23
N LEU A 45 15.46 -5.25 0.16
CA LEU A 45 16.32 -4.09 0.42
C LEU A 45 17.37 -4.32 1.51
N LYS A 46 17.18 -5.25 2.46
CA LYS A 46 18.20 -5.56 3.47
C LYS A 46 19.43 -6.26 2.88
N GLU A 47 19.28 -6.86 1.71
CA GLU A 47 20.36 -7.58 1.01
C GLU A 47 21.10 -6.67 0.01
N VAL A 48 20.60 -5.44 -0.21
CA VAL A 48 21.16 -4.46 -1.15
C VAL A 48 21.96 -3.41 -0.37
N ASP A 49 23.19 -3.12 -0.79
CA ASP A 49 23.99 -2.01 -0.24
C ASP A 49 23.45 -0.67 -0.76
N LEU A 50 22.54 -0.06 0.00
CA LEU A 50 21.87 1.18 -0.41
C LEU A 50 22.79 2.41 -0.41
N GLU A 51 23.97 2.33 0.20
CA GLU A 51 24.88 3.48 0.36
C GLU A 51 26.00 3.47 -0.67
N ASN A 52 26.51 2.30 -1.04
CA ASN A 52 27.67 2.19 -1.93
C ASN A 52 27.36 1.55 -3.28
N ASP A 53 26.22 0.90 -3.46
CA ASP A 53 25.84 0.32 -4.76
C ASP A 53 25.52 1.43 -5.78
N GLU A 54 26.31 1.47 -6.86
CA GLU A 54 26.19 2.44 -7.94
C GLU A 54 24.91 2.22 -8.77
N GLN A 55 24.49 0.98 -8.99
CA GLN A 55 23.27 0.67 -9.74
C GLN A 55 22.03 1.12 -8.96
N TRP A 56 22.04 0.96 -7.63
CA TRP A 56 20.96 1.46 -6.78
C TRP A 56 20.83 2.98 -6.83
N LYS A 57 21.95 3.71 -6.82
CA LYS A 57 21.96 5.19 -6.94
C LYS A 57 21.33 5.65 -8.27
N ILE A 58 21.71 5.00 -9.36
CA ILE A 58 21.17 5.28 -10.70
C ILE A 58 19.66 5.00 -10.74
N ALA A 59 19.23 3.81 -10.33
CA ALA A 59 17.82 3.41 -10.33
C ALA A 59 16.95 4.36 -9.49
N ARG A 60 17.45 4.79 -8.32
CA ARG A 60 16.77 5.74 -7.45
C ARG A 60 16.60 7.11 -8.11
N GLU A 61 17.64 7.63 -8.75
CA GLU A 61 17.58 8.91 -9.47
C GLU A 61 16.60 8.86 -10.65
N GLU A 62 16.60 7.76 -11.42
CA GLU A 62 15.66 7.58 -12.53
C GLU A 62 14.21 7.50 -12.06
N ALA A 63 13.95 6.75 -10.98
CA ALA A 63 12.63 6.66 -10.37
C ALA A 63 12.14 8.03 -9.89
N TRP A 64 13.01 8.82 -9.25
CA TRP A 64 12.66 10.17 -8.82
C TRP A 64 12.38 11.10 -10.00
N LYS A 65 13.23 11.13 -11.03
CA LYS A 65 13.00 11.94 -12.24
C LYS A 65 11.67 11.59 -12.93
N SER A 66 11.31 10.31 -12.97
CA SER A 66 10.07 9.86 -13.58
C SER A 66 8.84 10.27 -12.78
N GLN A 67 8.90 10.25 -11.44
CA GLN A 67 7.72 10.35 -10.58
C GLN A 67 7.60 11.69 -9.82
N SER A 68 8.63 12.55 -9.84
CA SER A 68 8.67 13.79 -9.05
C SER A 68 7.52 14.75 -9.36
N HIS A 69 7.02 14.74 -10.61
CA HIS A 69 5.89 15.57 -11.05
C HIS A 69 4.60 15.31 -10.27
N LYS A 70 4.46 14.15 -9.61
CA LYS A 70 3.29 13.82 -8.75
C LYS A 70 3.34 14.52 -7.39
N TYR A 71 4.47 15.11 -7.04
CA TYR A 71 4.74 15.69 -5.72
C TYR A 71 5.18 17.16 -5.79
N GLN A 72 5.21 17.73 -6.99
CA GLN A 72 5.36 19.18 -7.17
C GLN A 72 3.99 19.83 -7.01
N LEU A 73 3.87 20.69 -6.00
CA LEU A 73 2.69 21.52 -5.70
C LEU A 73 2.50 22.62 -6.75
#